data_AF-A0A7K5XJP4-F1
#
_entry.id   AF-A0A7K5XJP4-F1
#
_cell.length_a   1.000
_cell.length_b   1.000
_cell.length_c   1.000
_cell.angle_alpha   90.00
_cell.angle_beta   90.00
_cell.angle_gamma   90.00
#
_symmetry.space_group_name_H-M   'P 1'
#
loop_
_entity.id
_entity.type
_entity.pdbx_description
1 polymer ?
#
loop_
_entity_poly.entity_id
_entity_poly.type
_entity_poly.pdbx_seq_one_letter_code
_entity_poly.pdbx_strand_id
1 'polypeptide(L)'
;FSLGYCWPFQASQSQVDIQLLAQVQPTAITVQHPLKKSSGLRDIKQCPRDFTISVSFCKALGAGTWCWGKAGVDEEGGEETLLGTFSFNIGKKPTQTFPLQVREAFQYIRLLALSNWGQSGYACVYREQAIGK
;
A
#
# COMPACT_ATOMS: atom_id res chain seq x y z
N PHE A 1 -3.04 -15.77 -11.47
CA PHE A 1 -3.44 -15.33 -10.11
C PHE A 1 -4.08 -16.52 -9.41
N SER A 2 -3.52 -16.94 -8.28
CA SER A 2 -4.17 -17.95 -7.43
C SER A 2 -5.17 -17.26 -6.52
N LEU A 3 -6.42 -17.70 -6.54
CA LEU A 3 -7.47 -17.15 -5.69
C LEU A 3 -7.13 -17.42 -4.21
N GLY A 4 -7.24 -16.41 -3.36
CA GLY A 4 -6.95 -16.52 -1.92
C GLY A 4 -5.51 -16.18 -1.51
N TYR A 5 -4.60 -15.96 -2.46
CA TYR A 5 -3.23 -15.48 -2.18
C TYR A 5 -3.19 -13.95 -2.20
N CYS A 6 -3.79 -13.33 -1.20
CA CYS A 6 -3.79 -11.89 -1.01
C CYS A 6 -3.56 -11.57 0.46
N TRP A 7 -3.15 -10.34 0.76
CA TRP A 7 -3.06 -9.83 2.12
C TRP A 7 -4.43 -9.30 2.55
N PRO A 8 -5.16 -9.99 3.45
CA PRO A 8 -6.46 -9.54 3.94
C PRO A 8 -6.26 -8.53 5.06
N PHE A 9 -7.06 -7.48 5.07
CA PHE A 9 -7.06 -6.49 6.13
C PHE A 9 -8.49 -6.04 6.43
N GLN A 10 -8.73 -5.59 7.67
CA GLN A 10 -10.04 -5.10 8.06
C GLN A 10 -10.36 -3.85 7.23
N ALA A 11 -11.53 -3.84 6.62
CA ALA A 11 -11.91 -2.74 5.74
C ALA A 11 -11.86 -1.41 6.50
N SER A 12 -11.28 -0.38 5.86
CA SER A 12 -10.96 0.96 6.39
C SER A 12 -9.85 1.02 7.46
N GLN A 13 -8.89 1.91 7.24
CA GLN A 13 -7.79 2.27 8.17
C GLN A 13 -6.76 1.17 8.46
N SER A 14 -6.55 0.23 7.54
CA SER A 14 -5.45 -0.73 7.64
C SER A 14 -4.25 -0.27 6.83
N GLN A 15 -3.06 -0.44 7.39
CA GLN A 15 -1.81 -0.06 6.75
C GLN A 15 -0.86 -1.24 6.58
N VAL A 16 -0.02 -1.16 5.54
CA VAL A 16 1.15 -2.02 5.35
C VAL A 16 2.38 -1.16 5.14
N ASP A 17 3.44 -1.51 5.83
CA ASP A 17 4.74 -0.88 5.71
C ASP A 17 5.68 -1.84 4.99
N ILE A 18 6.23 -1.36 3.88
CA ILE A 18 7.09 -2.13 2.99
C ILE A 18 8.49 -1.56 3.08
N GLN A 19 9.41 -2.34 3.65
CA GLN A 19 10.83 -2.07 3.53
C GLN A 19 11.33 -2.57 2.17
N LEU A 20 11.89 -1.66 1.40
CA LEU A 20 12.54 -1.93 0.12
C LEU A 20 13.95 -2.48 0.35
N LEU A 21 14.42 -3.27 -0.61
CA LEU A 21 15.77 -3.87 -0.57
C LEU A 21 16.89 -2.82 -0.58
N ALA A 22 16.62 -1.62 -1.08
CA ALA A 22 17.52 -0.49 -1.10
C ALA A 22 16.74 0.82 -1.00
N GLN A 23 17.44 1.93 -0.73
CA GLN A 23 16.88 3.26 -0.93
C GLN A 23 16.70 3.49 -2.43
N VAL A 24 15.48 3.81 -2.84
CA VAL A 24 15.13 4.11 -4.24
C VAL A 24 14.32 5.39 -4.28
N GLN A 25 14.36 6.11 -5.40
CA GLN A 25 13.45 7.22 -5.65
C GLN A 25 12.17 6.67 -6.30
N PRO A 26 11.09 6.43 -5.55
CA PRO A 26 9.89 5.83 -6.13
C PRO A 26 9.23 6.81 -7.10
N THR A 27 8.95 6.32 -8.31
CA THR A 27 8.33 7.06 -9.41
C THR A 27 6.89 6.63 -9.65
N ALA A 28 6.52 5.41 -9.23
CA ALA A 28 5.16 4.91 -9.31
C ALA A 28 4.93 3.73 -8.35
N ILE A 29 3.67 3.52 -8.00
CA ILE A 29 3.18 2.28 -7.37
C ILE A 29 2.28 1.55 -8.35
N THR A 30 2.47 0.25 -8.47
CA THR A 30 1.60 -0.62 -9.25
C THR A 30 0.82 -1.52 -8.32
N VAL A 31 -0.51 -1.42 -8.38
CA VAL A 31 -1.45 -2.29 -7.65
C VAL A 31 -2.07 -3.26 -8.65
N GLN A 32 -2.09 -4.54 -8.29
CA GLN A 32 -2.75 -5.58 -9.06
C GLN A 32 -3.84 -6.24 -8.22
N HIS A 33 -5.01 -6.43 -8.84
CA HIS A 33 -6.10 -7.21 -8.29
C HIS A 33 -6.70 -8.08 -9.41
N PRO A 34 -6.95 -9.39 -9.20
CA PRO A 34 -7.55 -10.23 -10.22
C PRO A 34 -8.94 -9.69 -10.59
N LEU A 35 -9.18 -9.48 -11.88
CA LEU A 35 -10.52 -9.26 -12.40
C LEU A 35 -11.26 -10.59 -12.47
N LYS A 36 -12.52 -10.60 -12.01
CA LYS A 36 -13.49 -11.64 -12.33
C LYS A 36 -14.59 -11.04 -13.19
N LYS A 37 -14.50 -11.26 -14.49
CA LYS A 37 -15.64 -11.09 -15.41
C LYS A 37 -16.17 -12.42 -15.95
N SER A 38 -15.66 -13.57 -15.50
CA SER A 38 -16.22 -14.87 -15.84
C SER A 38 -17.17 -15.34 -14.74
N SER A 39 -18.42 -15.56 -15.13
CA SER A 39 -19.56 -16.02 -14.32
C SER A 39 -19.19 -17.04 -13.25
N GLY A 40 -19.58 -16.77 -12.00
CA GLY A 40 -19.62 -17.77 -10.92
C GLY A 40 -18.74 -17.50 -9.71
N LEU A 41 -17.93 -16.44 -9.69
CA LEU A 41 -17.05 -16.16 -8.58
C LEU A 41 -17.32 -14.81 -7.89
N ARG A 42 -17.33 -14.86 -6.54
CA ARG A 42 -17.64 -13.79 -5.58
C ARG A 42 -17.10 -12.40 -5.93
N ASP A 43 -17.95 -11.43 -5.64
CA ASP A 43 -17.80 -9.97 -5.68
C ASP A 43 -16.35 -9.47 -5.52
N ILE A 44 -15.88 -8.69 -6.50
CA ILE A 44 -14.63 -7.91 -6.44
C ILE A 44 -14.70 -6.72 -5.46
N LYS A 45 -15.77 -6.66 -4.65
CA LYS A 45 -15.98 -5.65 -3.60
C LYS A 45 -14.90 -5.64 -2.53
N GLN A 46 -14.17 -6.76 -2.40
CA GLN A 46 -13.02 -6.95 -1.52
C GLN A 46 -11.77 -6.17 -1.96
N CYS A 47 -11.75 -5.58 -3.15
CA CYS A 47 -10.60 -4.80 -3.60
C CYS A 47 -10.49 -3.48 -2.80
N PRO A 48 -9.26 -3.03 -2.42
CA PRO A 48 -9.08 -1.66 -1.96
C PRO A 48 -9.65 -0.69 -3.00
N ARG A 49 -10.36 0.33 -2.54
CA ARG A 49 -10.86 1.40 -3.40
C ARG A 49 -9.94 2.59 -3.26
N ASP A 50 -10.05 3.32 -2.16
CA ASP A 50 -9.23 4.51 -1.91
C ASP A 50 -8.08 4.14 -0.97
N PHE A 51 -6.89 4.64 -1.25
CA PHE A 51 -5.69 4.40 -0.46
C PHE A 51 -4.73 5.60 -0.56
N THR A 52 -3.85 5.74 0.44
CA THR A 52 -2.75 6.69 0.39
C THR A 52 -1.41 5.96 0.29
N ILE A 53 -0.45 6.62 -0.33
CA ILE A 53 0.95 6.20 -0.33
C ILE A 53 1.75 7.27 0.39
N SER A 54 2.54 6.85 1.36
CA SER A 54 3.47 7.70 2.09
C SER A 54 4.84 7.05 2.19
N VAL A 55 5.84 7.87 2.49
CA VAL A 55 7.22 7.45 2.74
C VAL A 55 7.67 8.00 4.07
N SER A 56 8.66 7.37 4.69
CA SER A 56 9.23 7.87 5.93
C SER A 56 10.74 7.77 5.92
N PHE A 57 11.37 8.77 6.52
CA PHE A 57 12.75 8.68 6.93
C PHE A 57 12.82 7.91 8.25
N CYS A 58 13.26 6.66 8.19
CA CYS A 58 13.76 5.98 9.38
C CYS A 58 15.04 6.68 9.84
N LYS A 59 14.95 7.60 10.79
CA LYS A 59 16.13 8.02 11.54
C LYS A 59 16.56 6.84 12.42
N ALA A 60 17.84 6.48 12.40
CA ALA A 60 18.34 5.56 13.41
C ALA A 60 18.25 6.28 14.76
N LEU A 61 17.50 5.73 15.73
CA LEU A 61 17.44 6.29 17.09
C LEU A 61 18.69 5.94 17.91
N GLY A 62 19.82 5.69 17.25
CA GLY A 62 21.01 5.06 17.84
C GLY A 62 20.87 3.54 18.01
N ALA A 63 22.02 2.89 18.23
CA ALA A 63 22.18 1.47 18.59
C ALA A 63 21.39 0.43 17.76
N GLY A 64 21.11 0.70 16.48
CA GLY A 64 20.40 -0.25 15.60
C GLY A 64 18.89 -0.35 15.86
N THR A 65 18.32 0.59 16.63
CA THR A 65 16.87 0.68 16.86
C THR A 65 16.22 1.54 15.77
N TRP A 66 15.31 0.94 15.00
CA TRP A 66 14.55 1.60 13.94
C TRP A 66 13.26 2.19 14.53
N CYS A 67 12.87 3.41 14.13
CA CYS A 67 11.68 4.11 14.66
C CYS A 67 10.37 3.30 14.61
N TRP A 68 10.30 2.31 13.73
CA TRP A 68 9.12 1.48 13.50
C TRP A 68 8.99 0.29 14.46
N GLY A 69 10.03 0.01 15.26
CA GLY A 69 10.02 -1.08 16.25
C GLY A 69 9.26 -0.75 17.53
N LYS A 70 8.84 0.50 17.74
CA LYS A 70 7.92 0.84 18.84
C LYS A 70 6.48 0.69 18.36
N ALA A 71 5.92 -0.48 18.61
CA ALA A 71 4.48 -0.68 18.55
C ALA A 71 3.83 0.15 19.68
N GLY A 72 3.23 1.27 19.31
CA GLY A 72 2.48 2.10 20.25
C GLY A 72 2.61 3.57 19.90
N VAL A 73 1.51 4.11 19.37
CA VAL A 73 0.98 5.45 19.60
C VAL A 73 2.00 6.59 19.53
N ASP A 74 1.85 7.40 18.48
CA ASP A 74 2.09 8.84 18.45
C ASP A 74 3.12 9.33 19.47
N GLU A 75 4.39 9.36 19.04
CA GLU A 75 5.34 10.46 19.22
C GLU A 75 6.80 9.97 19.11
N GLU A 76 7.55 10.73 18.32
CA GLU A 76 9.01 10.74 18.22
C GLU A 76 9.68 9.66 17.34
N GLY A 77 9.86 9.98 16.05
CA GLY A 77 11.03 9.46 15.34
C GLY A 77 11.09 9.49 13.81
N GLY A 78 10.01 9.73 13.07
CA GLY A 78 10.05 9.76 11.60
C GLY A 78 9.08 10.75 11.00
N GLU A 79 9.55 11.68 10.17
CA GLU A 79 8.66 12.49 9.34
C GLU A 79 8.08 11.60 8.24
N GLU A 80 6.76 11.40 8.28
CA GLU A 80 6.02 10.75 7.21
C GLU A 80 5.64 11.80 6.16
N THR A 81 5.97 11.53 4.90
CA THR A 81 5.59 12.37 3.77
C THR A 81 4.53 11.66 2.94
N LEU A 82 3.33 12.26 2.87
CA LEU A 82 2.27 11.81 1.97
C LEU A 82 2.69 12.08 0.52
N LEU A 83 2.77 11.03 -0.29
CA LEU A 83 3.10 11.12 -1.70
C LEU A 83 1.87 11.22 -2.60
N GLY A 84 0.73 10.71 -2.13
CA GLY A 84 -0.53 10.86 -2.86
C GLY A 84 -1.66 10.01 -2.31
N THR A 85 -2.86 10.37 -2.76
CA THR A 85 -4.10 9.63 -2.52
C THR A 85 -4.63 9.14 -3.85
N PHE A 86 -4.96 7.86 -3.94
CA PHE A 86 -5.31 7.19 -5.19
C PHE A 86 -6.56 6.33 -5.02
N SER A 87 -7.20 6.02 -6.15
CA SER A 87 -8.35 5.11 -6.19
C SER A 87 -8.11 4.00 -7.22
N PHE A 88 -8.14 2.75 -6.78
CA PHE A 88 -8.14 1.59 -7.67
C PHE A 88 -9.53 1.40 -8.27
N ASN A 89 -9.64 1.41 -9.60
CA ASN A 89 -10.92 1.32 -10.29
C ASN A 89 -11.16 -0.09 -10.85
N ILE A 90 -12.06 -0.83 -10.21
CA ILE A 90 -12.41 -2.20 -10.63
C ILE A 90 -13.01 -2.32 -12.05
N GLY A 91 -13.48 -1.22 -12.65
CA GLY A 91 -13.94 -1.15 -14.04
C GLY A 91 -12.83 -1.00 -15.07
N LYS A 92 -11.59 -0.71 -14.64
CA LYS A 92 -10.41 -0.60 -15.51
C LYS A 92 -9.65 -1.94 -15.57
N LYS A 93 -8.38 -1.89 -15.98
CA LYS A 93 -7.49 -3.07 -16.08
C LYS A 93 -7.20 -3.65 -14.69
N PRO A 94 -6.90 -4.97 -14.58
CA PRO A 94 -6.55 -5.62 -13.31
C PRO A 94 -5.29 -5.02 -12.65
N THR A 95 -4.39 -4.50 -13.47
CA THR A 95 -3.14 -3.85 -13.07
C THR A 95 -3.29 -2.35 -13.33
N GLN A 96 -3.07 -1.55 -12.29
CA GLN A 96 -3.13 -0.09 -12.35
C GLN A 96 -1.87 0.49 -11.73
N THR A 97 -1.32 1.51 -12.40
CA THR A 97 -0.09 2.17 -12.01
C THR A 97 -0.40 3.63 -11.67
N PHE A 98 0.11 4.07 -10.53
CA PHE A 98 -0.15 5.37 -9.92
C PHE A 98 1.17 6.13 -9.84
N PRO A 99 1.33 7.26 -10.55
CA PRO A 99 2.57 8.00 -10.56
C PRO A 99 2.79 8.69 -9.21
N LEU A 100 4.04 8.72 -8.77
CA LEU A 100 4.51 9.43 -7.58
C LEU A 100 5.47 10.55 -7.99
N GLN A 101 5.43 11.67 -7.28
CA GLN A 101 6.39 12.76 -7.46
C GLN A 101 7.25 12.89 -6.22
N VAL A 102 8.45 12.33 -6.29
CA VAL A 102 9.40 12.30 -5.19
C VAL A 102 10.76 12.75 -5.71
N ARG A 103 11.48 13.57 -4.95
CA ARG A 103 12.85 14.02 -5.30
C ARG A 103 13.94 13.24 -4.58
N GLU A 104 13.58 12.61 -3.48
CA GLU A 104 14.50 11.94 -2.56
C GLU A 104 14.32 10.42 -2.62
N ALA A 105 15.35 9.69 -2.18
CA ALA A 105 15.32 8.23 -2.13
C ALA A 105 14.83 7.76 -0.74
N PHE A 106 13.95 6.77 -0.75
CA PHE A 106 13.33 6.20 0.44
C PHE A 106 13.49 4.69 0.43
N GLN A 107 13.63 4.12 1.62
CA GLN A 107 13.63 2.67 1.80
C GLN A 107 12.29 2.15 2.31
N TYR A 108 11.42 3.00 2.84
CA TYR A 108 10.15 2.59 3.42
C TYR A 108 9.01 3.27 2.69
N ILE A 109 8.06 2.46 2.22
CA ILE A 109 6.81 2.91 1.63
C ILE A 109 5.68 2.34 2.47
N ARG A 110 4.73 3.19 2.83
CA ARG A 110 3.50 2.80 3.51
C ARG A 110 2.33 2.94 2.54
N LEU A 111 1.49 1.92 2.51
CA LEU A 111 0.17 1.98 1.90
C LEU A 111 -0.86 1.93 3.02
N LEU A 112 -1.73 2.95 3.07
CA LEU A 112 -2.87 2.98 3.98
C LEU A 112 -4.15 2.83 3.16
N ALA A 113 -4.88 1.74 3.37
CA ALA A 113 -6.16 1.50 2.74
C ALA A 113 -7.27 2.26 3.48
N LEU A 114 -7.93 3.19 2.78
CA LEU A 114 -8.98 4.03 3.34
C LEU A 114 -10.36 3.40 3.18
N SER A 115 -10.61 2.73 2.05
CA SER A 115 -11.91 2.17 1.71
C SER A 115 -11.80 0.94 0.82
N ASN A 116 -12.90 0.23 0.63
CA ASN A 116 -13.03 -0.86 -0.34
C ASN A 116 -14.29 -0.65 -1.20
N TRP A 117 -14.57 -1.59 -2.09
CA TRP A 117 -15.71 -1.52 -3.01
C TRP A 117 -17.03 -2.03 -2.41
N GLY A 118 -17.24 -1.85 -1.10
CA GLY A 118 -18.50 -2.15 -0.40
C GLY A 118 -18.59 -3.56 0.19
N GLN A 119 -17.45 -4.19 0.46
CA GLN A 119 -17.41 -5.46 1.18
C GLN A 119 -17.40 -5.23 2.69
N SER A 120 -18.32 -5.85 3.42
CA SER A 120 -18.27 -5.92 4.88
C SER A 120 -17.17 -6.88 5.35
N GLY A 121 -16.43 -6.48 6.39
CA GLY A 121 -15.46 -7.32 7.10
C GLY A 121 -14.00 -7.11 6.67
N TYR A 122 -13.68 -7.21 5.38
CA TYR A 122 -12.28 -7.13 4.93
C TYR A 122 -12.11 -6.66 3.49
N ALA A 123 -10.90 -6.22 3.17
CA ALA A 123 -10.39 -6.01 1.82
C ALA A 123 -9.09 -6.79 1.60
N CYS A 124 -8.67 -6.95 0.35
CA CYS A 124 -7.51 -7.75 -0.02
C CYS A 124 -6.66 -7.09 -1.10
N VAL A 125 -5.36 -6.94 -0.85
CA VAL A 125 -4.36 -6.54 -1.84
C VAL A 125 -3.63 -7.79 -2.32
N TYR A 126 -3.59 -8.02 -3.63
CA TYR A 126 -2.93 -9.20 -4.20
C TYR A 126 -1.46 -8.96 -4.51
N ARG A 127 -1.14 -7.81 -5.09
CA ARG A 127 0.24 -7.43 -5.35
C ARG A 127 0.36 -5.92 -5.37
N GLU A 128 1.39 -5.46 -4.69
CA GLU A 128 1.89 -4.09 -4.77
C GLU A 128 3.35 -4.13 -5.22
N GLN A 129 3.74 -3.19 -6.07
CA GLN A 129 5.11 -3.03 -6.54
C GLN A 129 5.47 -1.55 -6.58
N ALA A 130 6.54 -1.19 -5.89
CA ALA A 130 7.18 0.12 -6.04
C ALA A 130 8.14 0.09 -7.23
N ILE A 131 8.04 1.09 -8.10
CA ILE A 131 8.93 1.30 -9.24
C ILE A 131 9.75 2.54 -8.95
N GLY A 132 11.07 2.44 -8.92
CA GLY A 132 11.97 3.56 -8.62
C GLY A 132 13.27 3.49 -9.39
N LYS A 133 14.04 4.57 -9.30
CA LYS A 133 15.43 4.66 -9.77
C LYS A 133 16.39 4.58 -8.59
#